data_AF-A0A4V4HE13-F1
#
_entry.id   AF-A0A4V4HE13-F1
#
_cell.length_a   1.000
_cell.length_b   1.000
_cell.length_c   1.000
_cell.angle_alpha   90.00
_cell.angle_beta   90.00
_cell.angle_gamma   90.00
#
_symmetry.space_group_name_H-M   'P 1'
#
loop_
_entity.id
_entity.type
_entity.pdbx_description
1 polymer ?
#
loop_
_entity_poly.entity_id
_entity_poly.type
_entity_poly.pdbx_seq_one_letter_code
_entity_poly.pdbx_strand_id
1 'polypeptide(L)'
;MSQYSSKRDTNFCFPIPDVLENNRIKIVPFIPSEHVEEVFEASQDDRLWSYLPCGPFKTCTDFQNFWENRICARNAEILFVIFDKTTSSDNPKEAGSKTSSESGLVTAGLIGYVETSAIDLCTEIGLVVIFPAFQRTHVASNAVGLLMHHALNLPEKGGWGLRRVQWQANTMNVNSIKLAERMGFQREATLRWAKVLPTEKAIGSNGHPERRGDPRPGCPGRDSALLAVYWDDWENGLQEKVDQVMARTK
;
A
#
# COMPACT_ATOMS: atom_id res chain seq x y z
N MET A 1 -9.89 26.79 2.46
CA MET A 1 -10.38 26.11 1.24
C MET A 1 -10.66 24.69 1.64
N SER A 2 -11.90 24.22 1.48
CA SER A 2 -12.32 22.88 1.92
C SER A 2 -11.49 21.82 1.19
N GLN A 3 -10.59 21.14 1.91
CA GLN A 3 -9.57 20.19 1.41
C GLN A 3 -10.10 18.75 1.25
N TYR A 4 -11.37 18.58 0.90
CA TYR A 4 -11.99 17.26 0.81
C TYR A 4 -12.71 17.10 -0.54
N SER A 5 -12.28 16.10 -1.31
CA SER A 5 -12.69 15.81 -2.70
C SER A 5 -14.17 15.52 -2.92
N SER A 6 -14.67 16.01 -4.05
CA SER A 6 -16.02 15.83 -4.57
C SER A 6 -16.16 14.76 -5.68
N LYS A 7 -15.26 13.76 -5.81
CA LYS A 7 -15.37 12.69 -6.85
C LYS A 7 -14.85 11.28 -6.46
N ARG A 8 -14.75 10.94 -5.18
CA ARG A 8 -14.02 9.74 -4.70
C ARG A 8 -14.87 8.68 -3.99
N ASP A 9 -14.24 7.55 -3.69
CA ASP A 9 -14.64 6.65 -2.61
C ASP A 9 -14.95 7.48 -1.36
N THR A 10 -16.23 7.56 -0.98
CA THR A 10 -16.70 8.29 0.19
C THR A 10 -16.93 7.39 1.39
N ASN A 11 -16.64 6.09 1.26
CA ASN A 11 -16.98 5.11 2.29
C ASN A 11 -15.91 5.03 3.38
N PHE A 12 -14.68 5.48 3.14
CA PHE A 12 -13.60 5.40 4.12
C PHE A 12 -13.89 6.19 5.41
N CYS A 13 -13.53 5.63 6.57
CA CYS A 13 -13.91 6.11 7.90
C CYS A 13 -13.19 7.39 8.37
N PHE A 14 -12.28 7.95 7.57
CA PHE A 14 -11.62 9.23 7.82
C PHE A 14 -11.68 10.14 6.58
N PRO A 15 -11.52 11.46 6.74
CA PRO A 15 -11.38 12.36 5.60
C PRO A 15 -10.16 11.98 4.75
N ILE A 16 -10.38 11.75 3.46
CA ILE A 16 -9.34 11.30 2.52
C ILE A 16 -8.56 12.51 1.99
N PRO A 17 -7.21 12.53 2.07
CA PRO A 17 -6.41 13.63 1.55
C PRO A 17 -6.47 13.70 0.02
N ASP A 18 -6.53 14.92 -0.51
CA ASP A 18 -6.53 15.13 -1.97
C ASP A 18 -5.23 14.72 -2.64
N VAL A 19 -4.14 14.97 -1.94
CA VAL A 19 -2.79 14.66 -2.37
C VAL A 19 -1.91 14.51 -1.13
N LEU A 20 -1.00 13.56 -1.17
CA LEU A 20 0.17 13.52 -0.30
C LEU A 20 1.39 13.58 -1.21
N GLU A 21 2.29 14.56 -1.01
CA GLU A 21 3.39 14.75 -1.95
C GLU A 21 4.65 15.31 -1.30
N ASN A 22 5.76 15.09 -2.00
CA ASN A 22 7.01 15.80 -1.78
C ASN A 22 7.69 16.08 -3.13
N ASN A 23 8.98 16.43 -3.13
CA ASN A 23 9.71 16.75 -4.36
C ASN A 23 9.91 15.56 -5.30
N ARG A 24 9.68 14.32 -4.84
CA ARG A 24 10.01 13.10 -5.58
C ARG A 24 8.79 12.30 -6.02
N ILE A 25 7.74 12.28 -5.20
CA ILE A 25 6.51 11.53 -5.53
C ILE A 25 5.26 12.34 -5.23
N LYS A 26 4.17 11.94 -5.90
CA LYS A 26 2.80 12.38 -5.63
C LYS A 26 1.94 11.16 -5.36
N ILE A 27 1.09 11.20 -4.35
CA ILE A 27 0.14 10.14 -4.01
C ILE A 27 -1.25 10.75 -4.06
N VAL A 28 -2.15 10.14 -4.83
CA VAL A 28 -3.56 10.56 -4.93
C VAL A 28 -4.47 9.37 -4.70
N PRO A 29 -5.70 9.57 -4.21
CA PRO A 29 -6.65 8.48 -4.09
C PRO A 29 -6.91 7.80 -5.43
N PHE A 30 -6.99 6.47 -5.42
CA PHE A 30 -7.30 5.69 -6.60
C PHE A 30 -8.76 5.94 -7.01
N ILE A 31 -8.92 6.53 -8.19
CA ILE A 31 -10.22 6.75 -8.84
C ILE A 31 -10.29 5.78 -10.05
N PRO A 32 -11.17 4.77 -10.03
CA PRO A 32 -11.20 3.75 -11.08
C PRO A 32 -11.32 4.33 -12.50
N SER A 33 -12.20 5.31 -12.71
CA SER A 33 -12.43 5.93 -14.01
C SER A 33 -11.20 6.66 -14.59
N GLU A 34 -10.22 6.98 -13.74
CA GLU A 34 -9.01 7.70 -14.14
C GLU A 34 -7.79 6.77 -14.21
N HIS A 35 -7.71 5.79 -13.29
CA HIS A 35 -6.46 5.08 -13.02
C HIS A 35 -6.48 3.59 -13.35
N VAL A 36 -7.66 2.96 -13.50
CA VAL A 36 -7.75 1.49 -13.52
C VAL A 36 -6.98 0.85 -14.68
N GLU A 37 -7.09 1.42 -15.88
CA GLU A 37 -6.44 0.91 -17.09
C GLU A 37 -4.91 1.00 -16.96
N GLU A 38 -4.40 2.18 -16.60
CA GLU A 38 -2.97 2.45 -16.47
C GLU A 38 -2.32 1.56 -15.40
N VAL A 39 -2.95 1.47 -14.23
CA VAL A 39 -2.49 0.65 -13.12
C VAL A 39 -2.53 -0.84 -13.48
N PHE A 40 -3.58 -1.30 -14.16
CA PHE A 40 -3.68 -2.68 -14.61
C PHE A 40 -2.56 -3.04 -15.59
N GLU A 41 -2.30 -2.20 -16.59
CA GLU A 41 -1.22 -2.43 -17.56
C GLU A 41 0.17 -2.42 -16.92
N ALA A 42 0.41 -1.55 -15.94
CA ALA A 42 1.69 -1.47 -15.25
C ALA A 42 1.89 -2.59 -14.20
N SER A 43 0.86 -3.39 -13.92
CA SER A 43 0.87 -4.47 -12.91
C SER A 43 0.76 -5.90 -13.47
N GLN A 44 1.04 -6.07 -14.77
CA GLN A 44 0.99 -7.36 -15.48
C GLN A 44 2.06 -8.38 -15.04
N ASP A 45 3.10 -7.95 -14.34
CA ASP A 45 4.07 -8.88 -13.77
C ASP A 45 3.46 -9.62 -12.56
N ASP A 46 3.06 -10.87 -12.77
CA ASP A 46 2.47 -11.75 -11.74
C ASP A 46 3.31 -11.81 -10.45
N ARG A 47 4.63 -11.56 -10.52
CA ARG A 47 5.52 -11.56 -9.35
C ARG A 47 5.20 -10.44 -8.36
N LEU A 48 4.63 -9.32 -8.80
CA LEU A 48 4.18 -8.23 -7.94
C LEU A 48 3.17 -8.71 -6.88
N TRP A 49 2.40 -9.73 -7.23
CA TRP A 49 1.30 -10.23 -6.42
C TRP A 49 1.69 -11.44 -5.58
N SER A 50 2.92 -11.97 -5.69
CA SER A 50 3.32 -13.28 -5.13
C SER A 50 3.07 -13.41 -3.61
N TYR A 51 3.23 -12.33 -2.85
CA TYR A 51 3.03 -12.32 -1.39
C TYR A 51 1.76 -11.63 -0.93
N LEU A 52 0.98 -11.05 -1.86
CA LEU A 52 -0.30 -10.42 -1.55
C LEU A 52 -1.43 -11.47 -1.55
N PRO A 53 -2.46 -11.31 -0.71
CA PRO A 53 -3.60 -12.23 -0.66
C PRO A 53 -4.59 -12.03 -1.82
N CYS A 54 -4.22 -11.27 -2.85
CA CYS A 54 -5.02 -10.94 -4.03
C CYS A 54 -4.14 -10.92 -5.28
N GLY A 55 -4.79 -10.81 -6.44
CA GLY A 55 -4.15 -10.89 -7.75
C GLY A 55 -3.48 -12.26 -8.00
N PRO A 56 -2.62 -12.38 -9.02
CA PRO A 56 -2.55 -11.45 -10.14
C PRO A 56 -3.91 -11.35 -10.84
N PHE A 57 -4.19 -10.21 -11.46
CA PHE A 57 -5.45 -9.97 -12.18
C PHE A 57 -5.24 -10.24 -13.66
N LYS A 58 -6.18 -10.94 -14.32
CA LYS A 58 -6.05 -11.33 -15.73
C LYS A 58 -6.68 -10.33 -16.67
N THR A 59 -7.66 -9.57 -16.19
CA THR A 59 -8.29 -8.48 -16.94
C THR A 59 -8.38 -7.21 -16.10
N CYS A 60 -8.49 -6.07 -16.77
CA CYS A 60 -8.75 -4.77 -16.13
C CYS A 60 -10.04 -4.84 -15.29
N THR A 61 -11.06 -5.53 -15.81
CA THR A 61 -12.31 -5.81 -15.10
C THR A 61 -12.10 -6.58 -13.80
N ASP A 62 -11.21 -7.58 -13.76
CA ASP A 62 -10.92 -8.32 -12.51
C ASP A 62 -10.30 -7.40 -11.45
N PHE A 63 -9.41 -6.50 -11.86
CA PHE A 63 -8.79 -5.53 -10.95
C PHE A 63 -9.81 -4.51 -10.45
N GLN A 64 -10.69 -4.01 -11.34
CA GLN A 64 -11.79 -3.12 -10.96
C GLN A 64 -12.73 -3.81 -9.97
N ASN A 65 -13.17 -5.04 -10.26
CA ASN A 65 -14.03 -5.83 -9.38
C ASN A 65 -13.39 -6.06 -8.01
N PHE A 66 -12.07 -6.27 -7.95
CA PHE A 66 -11.35 -6.36 -6.69
C PHE A 66 -11.44 -5.06 -5.88
N TRP A 67 -11.24 -3.91 -6.54
CA TRP A 67 -11.38 -2.62 -5.87
C TRP A 67 -12.80 -2.39 -5.36
N GLU A 68 -13.82 -2.61 -6.20
CA GLU A 68 -15.23 -2.39 -5.87
C GLU A 68 -15.68 -3.30 -4.70
N ASN A 69 -15.45 -4.60 -4.82
CA ASN A 69 -16.00 -5.59 -3.88
C ASN A 69 -15.22 -5.74 -2.58
N ARG A 70 -14.01 -5.18 -2.50
CA ARG A 70 -13.18 -5.25 -1.29
C ARG A 70 -12.84 -3.89 -0.73
N ILE A 71 -12.20 -3.03 -1.53
CA ILE A 71 -11.67 -1.75 -1.04
C ILE A 71 -12.82 -0.80 -0.78
N CYS A 72 -13.58 -0.45 -1.82
CA CYS A 72 -14.70 0.50 -1.74
C CYS A 72 -15.85 -0.03 -0.87
N ALA A 73 -16.09 -1.35 -0.86
CA ALA A 73 -17.15 -1.96 -0.05
C ALA A 73 -16.93 -1.86 1.48
N ARG A 74 -15.72 -1.55 1.94
CA ARG A 74 -15.36 -1.51 3.36
C ARG A 74 -14.91 -0.11 3.77
N ASN A 75 -15.53 0.44 4.81
CA ASN A 75 -15.13 1.75 5.34
C ASN A 75 -13.75 1.78 6.02
N ALA A 76 -13.06 0.64 6.08
CA ALA A 76 -11.76 0.47 6.72
C ALA A 76 -10.59 0.38 5.72
N GLU A 77 -10.86 0.43 4.40
CA GLU A 77 -9.86 0.31 3.34
C GLU A 77 -9.93 1.53 2.39
N ILE A 78 -8.77 2.04 1.95
CA ILE A 78 -8.66 3.03 0.88
C ILE A 78 -7.36 2.79 0.11
N LEU A 79 -7.40 2.94 -1.22
CA LEU A 79 -6.26 2.75 -2.11
C LEU A 79 -5.83 4.07 -2.73
N PHE A 80 -4.52 4.22 -2.93
CA PHE A 80 -3.90 5.35 -3.59
C PHE A 80 -3.00 4.90 -4.73
N VAL A 81 -2.85 5.78 -5.72
CA VAL A 81 -1.86 5.67 -6.80
C VAL A 81 -0.64 6.50 -6.42
N ILE A 82 0.54 5.94 -6.66
CA ILE A 82 1.82 6.63 -6.48
C ILE A 82 2.31 7.04 -7.87
N PHE A 83 2.68 8.30 -8.04
CA PHE A 83 3.35 8.83 -9.21
C PHE A 83 4.78 9.25 -8.86
N ASP A 84 5.72 8.96 -9.75
CA ASP A 84 7.09 9.44 -9.69
C ASP A 84 7.23 10.80 -10.39
N LYS A 85 7.86 11.77 -9.72
CA LYS A 85 8.11 13.12 -10.26
C LYS A 85 9.51 13.29 -10.85
N THR A 86 10.37 12.28 -10.69
CA THR A 86 11.78 12.36 -11.09
C THR A 86 12.03 11.80 -12.48
N THR A 87 11.13 10.94 -12.95
CA THR A 87 11.13 10.33 -14.27
C THR A 87 10.48 11.27 -15.26
N SER A 88 11.19 11.65 -16.32
CA SER A 88 10.60 12.47 -17.39
C SER A 88 9.60 11.63 -18.20
N SER A 89 8.43 12.21 -18.49
CA SER A 89 7.39 11.65 -19.35
C SER A 89 7.88 11.40 -20.79
N ASP A 90 8.99 12.02 -21.19
CA ASP A 90 9.49 12.00 -22.57
C ASP A 90 10.24 10.70 -22.94
N ASN A 91 10.56 9.83 -21.97
CA ASN A 91 11.13 8.50 -22.21
C ASN A 91 10.45 7.39 -21.37
N PRO A 92 9.17 7.05 -21.61
CA PRO A 92 8.43 6.04 -20.85
C PRO A 92 9.01 4.63 -20.97
N LYS A 93 9.76 4.36 -22.05
CA LYS A 93 10.33 3.03 -22.36
C LYS A 93 11.38 2.56 -21.36
N GLU A 94 12.06 3.47 -20.65
CA GLU A 94 13.06 3.09 -19.63
C GLU A 94 12.43 2.75 -18.27
N ALA A 95 11.22 3.26 -17.99
CA ALA A 95 10.57 3.12 -16.68
C ALA A 95 9.55 1.97 -16.60
N GLY A 96 9.33 1.21 -17.67
CA GLY A 96 8.40 0.06 -17.66
C GLY A 96 6.98 0.39 -17.13
N SER A 97 6.60 1.66 -17.16
CA SER A 97 5.37 2.18 -16.60
C SER A 97 4.88 3.37 -17.41
N LYS A 98 3.57 3.59 -17.44
CA LYS A 98 2.93 4.60 -18.26
C LYS A 98 2.88 5.95 -17.56
N THR A 99 2.80 6.98 -18.39
CA THR A 99 2.52 8.35 -17.97
C THR A 99 1.01 8.50 -17.85
N SER A 100 0.54 8.93 -16.69
CA SER A 100 -0.85 9.27 -16.46
C SER A 100 -1.27 10.39 -17.39
N SER A 101 -2.34 10.14 -18.15
CA SER A 101 -2.88 11.09 -19.13
C SER A 101 -3.39 12.36 -18.47
N GLU A 102 -3.81 12.29 -17.21
CA GLU A 102 -4.30 13.42 -16.44
C GLU A 102 -3.15 14.22 -15.79
N SER A 103 -2.23 13.53 -15.12
CA SER A 103 -1.18 14.20 -14.34
C SER A 103 0.10 14.50 -15.11
N GLY A 104 0.33 13.83 -16.23
CA GLY A 104 1.60 13.88 -16.97
C GLY A 104 2.77 13.21 -16.23
N LEU A 105 2.51 12.52 -15.12
CA LEU A 105 3.54 11.84 -14.31
C LEU A 105 3.52 10.33 -14.54
N VAL A 106 4.64 9.66 -14.31
CA VAL A 106 4.75 8.21 -14.48
C VAL A 106 4.19 7.49 -13.25
N THR A 107 3.24 6.57 -13.44
CA THR A 107 2.72 5.76 -12.33
C THR A 107 3.81 4.84 -11.80
N ALA A 108 4.03 4.85 -10.49
CA ALA A 108 5.10 4.11 -9.83
C ALA A 108 4.60 2.95 -8.96
N GLY A 109 3.31 2.92 -8.64
CA GLY A 109 2.73 1.84 -7.87
C GLY A 109 1.41 2.18 -7.18
N LEU A 110 1.04 1.32 -6.24
CA LEU A 110 -0.14 1.43 -5.38
C LEU A 110 0.26 1.30 -3.90
N ILE A 111 -0.51 1.95 -3.04
CA ILE A 111 -0.41 1.83 -1.59
C ILE A 111 -1.77 2.15 -0.97
N GLY A 112 -2.08 1.61 0.21
CA GLY A 112 -3.35 1.88 0.87
C GLY A 112 -3.25 1.90 2.39
N TYR A 113 -4.32 2.42 2.99
CA TYR A 113 -4.68 2.13 4.37
C TYR A 113 -5.68 0.98 4.37
N VAL A 114 -5.48 -0.01 5.22
CA VAL A 114 -6.39 -1.16 5.40
C VAL A 114 -6.61 -1.42 6.88
N GLU A 115 -7.69 -2.14 7.21
CA GLU A 115 -8.04 -2.48 8.61
C GLU A 115 -8.05 -1.25 9.54
N THR A 116 -8.53 -0.12 9.00
CA THR A 116 -8.57 1.16 9.72
C THR A 116 -9.73 1.20 10.72
N SER A 117 -9.46 1.66 11.93
CA SER A 117 -10.46 1.87 12.98
C SER A 117 -10.41 3.32 13.47
N ALA A 118 -11.51 4.05 13.23
CA ALA A 118 -11.68 5.40 13.78
C ALA A 118 -11.91 5.40 15.30
N ILE A 119 -12.46 4.30 15.84
CA ILE A 119 -12.71 4.15 17.28
C ILE A 119 -11.40 3.89 18.03
N ASP A 120 -10.55 3.02 17.48
CA ASP A 120 -9.29 2.62 18.12
C ASP A 120 -8.11 3.51 17.71
N LEU A 121 -8.33 4.44 16.78
CA LEU A 121 -7.32 5.35 16.22
C LEU A 121 -6.12 4.57 15.67
N CYS A 122 -6.38 3.61 14.79
CA CYS A 122 -5.33 2.79 14.19
C CYS A 122 -5.60 2.47 12.73
N THR A 123 -4.53 2.13 12.00
CA THR A 123 -4.58 1.68 10.60
C THR A 123 -3.45 0.70 10.30
N GLU A 124 -3.53 -0.01 9.19
CA GLU A 124 -2.42 -0.74 8.57
C GLU A 124 -2.04 -0.06 7.25
N ILE A 125 -0.77 0.25 7.05
CA ILE A 125 -0.25 0.57 5.71
C ILE A 125 -0.07 -0.76 4.99
N GLY A 126 -0.86 -0.95 3.93
CA GLY A 126 -1.00 -2.22 3.23
C GLY A 126 -1.15 -2.06 1.73
N LEU A 127 -1.36 -3.19 1.05
CA LEU A 127 -1.50 -3.26 -0.42
C LEU A 127 -0.39 -2.50 -1.18
N VAL A 128 0.83 -2.54 -0.63
CA VAL A 128 1.99 -1.88 -1.23
C VAL A 128 2.46 -2.66 -2.45
N VAL A 129 2.28 -2.09 -3.63
CA VAL A 129 2.74 -2.64 -4.92
C VAL A 129 3.61 -1.58 -5.58
N ILE A 130 4.92 -1.81 -5.66
CA ILE A 130 5.84 -0.93 -6.37
C ILE A 130 6.18 -1.57 -7.71
N PHE A 131 5.92 -0.85 -8.80
CA PHE A 131 6.12 -1.38 -10.14
C PHE A 131 7.61 -1.61 -10.44
N PRO A 132 7.95 -2.58 -11.31
CA PRO A 132 9.30 -3.14 -11.38
C PRO A 132 10.42 -2.10 -11.53
N ALA A 133 10.24 -1.06 -12.34
CA ALA A 133 11.27 -0.03 -12.54
C ALA A 133 11.51 0.88 -11.32
N PHE A 134 10.56 0.93 -10.40
CA PHE A 134 10.62 1.75 -9.19
C PHE A 134 11.00 0.92 -7.95
N GLN A 135 11.23 -0.39 -8.10
CA GLN A 135 11.70 -1.21 -7.00
C GLN A 135 13.16 -0.88 -6.67
N ARG A 136 13.46 -0.85 -5.37
CA ARG A 136 14.79 -0.45 -4.86
C ARG A 136 15.19 0.98 -5.26
N THR A 137 14.20 1.84 -5.48
CA THR A 137 14.40 3.29 -5.63
C THR A 137 13.82 4.02 -4.41
N HIS A 138 13.72 5.34 -4.51
CA HIS A 138 13.17 6.21 -3.47
C HIS A 138 11.65 6.04 -3.26
N VAL A 139 10.92 5.48 -4.24
CA VAL A 139 9.44 5.48 -4.28
C VAL A 139 8.83 4.81 -3.04
N ALA A 140 9.26 3.59 -2.70
CA ALA A 140 8.66 2.83 -1.60
C ALA A 140 8.79 3.55 -0.24
N SER A 141 10.00 4.00 0.09
CA SER A 141 10.26 4.69 1.37
C SER A 141 9.51 6.02 1.45
N ASN A 142 9.45 6.76 0.34
CA ASN A 142 8.73 8.03 0.30
C ASN A 142 7.21 7.81 0.42
N ALA A 143 6.68 6.78 -0.23
CA ALA A 143 5.25 6.48 -0.16
C ALA A 143 4.81 6.08 1.24
N VAL A 144 5.55 5.15 1.87
CA VAL A 144 5.28 4.74 3.25
C VAL A 144 5.43 5.92 4.21
N GLY A 145 6.48 6.73 4.06
CA GLY A 145 6.72 7.88 4.95
C GLY A 145 5.61 8.93 4.84
N LEU A 146 5.18 9.30 3.63
CA LEU A 146 4.06 10.23 3.43
C LEU A 146 2.76 9.73 4.08
N LEU A 147 2.46 8.43 3.99
CA LEU A 147 1.32 7.85 4.70
C LEU A 147 1.55 7.85 6.22
N MET A 148 2.75 7.53 6.72
CA MET A 148 3.04 7.61 8.16
C MET A 148 2.83 9.03 8.70
N HIS A 149 3.32 10.06 8.01
CA HIS A 149 3.06 11.46 8.38
C HIS A 149 1.57 11.75 8.45
N HIS A 150 0.81 11.37 7.42
CA HIS A 150 -0.62 11.66 7.42
C HIS A 150 -1.38 10.88 8.51
N ALA A 151 -1.03 9.62 8.76
CA ALA A 151 -1.67 8.81 9.79
C ALA A 151 -1.35 9.31 11.21
N LEU A 152 -0.08 9.58 11.52
CA LEU A 152 0.38 9.85 12.89
C LEU A 152 0.37 11.33 13.28
N ASN A 153 0.55 12.26 12.33
CA ASN A 153 0.52 13.69 12.66
C ASN A 153 -0.87 14.09 13.17
N LEU A 154 -0.91 14.99 14.15
CA LEU A 154 -2.15 15.57 14.66
C LEU A 154 -2.92 16.34 13.55
N PRO A 155 -4.25 16.52 13.69
CA PRO A 155 -5.06 17.29 12.75
C PRO A 155 -4.55 18.70 12.45
N GLU A 156 -3.98 19.39 13.44
CA GLU A 156 -3.36 20.71 13.26
C GLU A 156 -2.14 20.71 12.33
N LYS A 157 -1.50 19.55 12.14
CA LYS A 157 -0.40 19.31 11.20
C LYS A 157 -0.86 18.61 9.92
N GLY A 158 -2.16 18.50 9.68
CA GLY A 158 -2.75 17.91 8.48
C GLY A 158 -2.80 16.38 8.45
N GLY A 159 -2.67 15.72 9.60
CA GLY A 159 -2.85 14.27 9.72
C GLY A 159 -4.12 13.87 10.47
N TRP A 160 -4.29 12.57 10.74
CA TRP A 160 -5.43 12.03 11.48
C TRP A 160 -5.20 11.91 13.00
N GLY A 161 -3.96 11.98 13.46
CA GLY A 161 -3.61 11.79 14.87
C GLY A 161 -3.85 10.37 15.37
N LEU A 162 -3.63 9.37 14.52
CA LEU A 162 -3.76 7.97 14.90
C LEU A 162 -2.70 7.58 15.93
N ARG A 163 -3.03 6.63 16.79
CA ARG A 163 -2.16 6.12 17.85
C ARG A 163 -1.25 4.99 17.40
N ARG A 164 -1.64 4.28 16.34
CA ARG A 164 -0.96 3.06 15.89
C ARG A 164 -1.04 2.91 14.38
N VAL A 165 0.11 2.64 13.76
CA VAL A 165 0.21 2.24 12.36
C VAL A 165 0.84 0.87 12.28
N GLN A 166 0.17 -0.05 11.60
CA GLN A 166 0.55 -1.46 11.50
C GLN A 166 1.09 -1.79 10.11
N TRP A 167 1.82 -2.88 10.03
CA TRP A 167 2.32 -3.48 8.80
C TRP A 167 2.24 -5.00 8.89
N GLN A 168 1.60 -5.63 7.90
CA GLN A 168 1.60 -7.09 7.78
C GLN A 168 2.23 -7.56 6.48
N ALA A 169 3.32 -8.30 6.61
CA ALA A 169 3.99 -8.95 5.49
C ALA A 169 3.85 -10.47 5.59
N ASN A 170 3.87 -11.18 4.46
CA ASN A 170 4.11 -12.62 4.49
C ASN A 170 5.48 -12.87 5.15
N THR A 171 5.61 -13.87 6.02
CA THR A 171 6.89 -14.16 6.71
C THR A 171 8.06 -14.46 5.76
N MET A 172 7.79 -14.92 4.53
CA MET A 172 8.80 -15.13 3.48
C MET A 172 9.12 -13.85 2.67
N ASN A 173 8.30 -12.79 2.78
CA ASN A 173 8.57 -11.53 2.10
C ASN A 173 9.54 -10.66 2.91
N VAL A 174 10.80 -11.11 2.96
CA VAL A 174 11.89 -10.45 3.69
C VAL A 174 12.08 -8.99 3.25
N ASN A 175 11.85 -8.67 1.98
CA ASN A 175 12.01 -7.29 1.48
C ASN A 175 10.94 -6.34 2.04
N SER A 176 9.69 -6.80 2.16
CA SER A 176 8.60 -6.03 2.78
C SER A 176 8.88 -5.81 4.27
N ILE A 177 9.33 -6.85 4.98
CA ILE A 177 9.69 -6.75 6.41
C ILE A 177 10.85 -5.75 6.61
N LYS A 178 11.92 -5.86 5.81
CA LYS A 178 13.06 -4.93 5.88
C LYS A 178 12.70 -3.49 5.55
N LEU A 179 11.71 -3.27 4.66
CA LEU A 179 11.21 -1.92 4.40
C LEU A 179 10.51 -1.36 5.63
N ALA A 180 9.60 -2.12 6.25
CA ALA A 180 8.92 -1.71 7.48
C ALA A 180 9.92 -1.41 8.61
N GLU A 181 10.87 -2.30 8.87
CA GLU A 181 11.91 -2.11 9.89
C GLU A 181 12.75 -0.86 9.65
N ARG A 182 13.09 -0.57 8.38
CA ARG A 182 13.82 0.65 8.00
C ARG A 182 13.01 1.90 8.31
N MET A 183 11.71 1.85 8.06
CA MET A 183 10.76 2.93 8.40
C MET A 183 10.46 3.01 9.91
N GLY A 184 11.07 2.14 10.72
CA GLY A 184 11.00 2.16 12.17
C GLY A 184 9.90 1.29 12.79
N PHE A 185 9.16 0.52 11.98
CA PHE A 185 8.24 -0.49 12.49
C PHE A 185 8.99 -1.55 13.29
N GLN A 186 8.43 -1.91 14.45
CA GLN A 186 8.97 -2.93 15.34
C GLN A 186 8.15 -4.20 15.22
N ARG A 187 8.83 -5.35 15.19
CA ARG A 187 8.16 -6.65 15.10
C ARG A 187 7.50 -7.01 16.42
N GLU A 188 6.22 -7.36 16.38
CA GLU A 188 5.45 -7.73 17.56
C GLU A 188 5.14 -9.22 17.60
N ALA A 189 4.77 -9.79 16.46
CA ALA A 189 4.29 -11.16 16.40
C ALA A 189 4.53 -11.84 15.05
N THR A 190 4.39 -13.16 15.06
CA THR A 190 4.16 -13.96 13.86
C THR A 190 2.80 -14.62 13.99
N LEU A 191 1.87 -14.17 13.15
CA LEU A 191 0.51 -14.67 13.08
C LEU A 191 0.51 -15.90 12.16
N ARG A 192 0.47 -17.09 12.76
CA ARG A 192 0.36 -18.35 11.99
C ARG A 192 -1.03 -18.47 11.40
N TRP A 193 -1.15 -18.92 10.16
CA TRP A 193 -2.43 -19.09 9.45
C TRP A 193 -3.28 -17.81 9.40
N ALA A 194 -2.62 -16.65 9.33
CA ALA A 194 -3.28 -15.35 9.33
C ALA A 194 -4.21 -15.13 8.14
N LYS A 195 -3.90 -15.72 6.97
CA LYS A 195 -4.74 -15.60 5.77
C LYS A 195 -4.90 -16.93 5.05
N VAL A 196 -6.07 -17.14 4.47
CA VAL A 196 -6.30 -18.15 3.43
C VAL A 196 -6.14 -17.47 2.07
N LEU A 197 -5.33 -18.04 1.19
CA LEU A 197 -5.02 -17.46 -0.12
C LEU A 197 -5.87 -18.08 -1.23
N PRO A 198 -6.04 -17.38 -2.37
CA PRO A 198 -6.55 -17.99 -3.59
C PRO A 198 -5.73 -19.21 -4.05
N THR A 199 -6.37 -20.13 -4.77
CA THR A 199 -5.80 -21.42 -5.23
C THR A 199 -4.49 -21.28 -6.02
N GLU A 200 -4.36 -20.20 -6.76
CA GLU A 200 -3.23 -19.87 -7.63
C GLU A 200 -2.00 -19.34 -6.87
N LYS A 201 -2.12 -19.08 -5.55
CA LYS A 201 -1.06 -18.49 -4.72
C LYS A 201 -0.12 -19.51 -4.08
N ALA A 202 0.58 -20.28 -4.90
CA ALA A 202 1.56 -21.25 -4.39
C ALA A 202 2.76 -20.60 -3.68
N ILE A 203 3.31 -19.48 -4.20
CA ILE A 203 4.52 -18.83 -3.64
C ILE A 203 4.25 -18.20 -2.28
N GLY A 204 3.12 -17.50 -2.14
CA GLY A 204 2.74 -16.84 -0.88
C GLY A 204 2.24 -17.78 0.21
N SER A 205 2.19 -19.10 -0.04
CA SER A 205 1.56 -20.06 0.87
C SER A 205 2.36 -20.41 2.12
N ASN A 206 3.61 -19.96 2.25
CA ASN A 206 4.55 -20.47 3.25
C ASN A 206 4.74 -22.01 3.20
N GLY A 207 4.34 -22.66 2.11
CA GLY A 207 4.31 -24.12 1.99
C GLY A 207 3.21 -24.80 2.80
N HIS A 208 2.24 -24.05 3.35
CA HIS A 208 1.15 -24.60 4.17
C HIS A 208 0.04 -25.21 3.30
N PRO A 209 -0.16 -26.54 3.32
CA PRO A 209 -1.22 -27.18 2.58
C PRO A 209 -2.58 -26.98 3.27
N GLU A 210 -3.67 -27.26 2.58
CA GLU A 210 -4.99 -27.34 3.21
C GLU A 210 -5.10 -28.53 4.18
N ARG A 211 -6.05 -28.46 5.12
CA ARG A 211 -6.43 -29.61 5.96
C ARG A 211 -7.47 -30.49 5.26
N ARG A 212 -7.57 -31.77 5.64
CA ARG A 212 -8.62 -32.66 5.15
C ARG A 212 -10.01 -32.08 5.47
N GLY A 213 -10.86 -31.96 4.46
CA GLY A 213 -12.23 -31.46 4.61
C GLY A 213 -12.31 -29.94 4.79
N ASP A 214 -11.32 -29.19 4.29
CA ASP A 214 -11.35 -27.73 4.39
C ASP A 214 -12.58 -27.14 3.67
N PRO A 215 -13.28 -26.15 4.26
CA PRO A 215 -14.39 -25.46 3.60
C PRO A 215 -13.96 -24.65 2.36
N ARG A 216 -12.66 -24.42 2.16
CA ARG A 216 -12.10 -23.81 0.95
C ARG A 216 -11.07 -24.74 0.28
N PRO A 217 -11.54 -25.77 -0.45
CA PRO A 217 -10.65 -26.72 -1.11
C PRO A 217 -9.65 -26.05 -2.05
N GLY A 218 -8.40 -26.51 -2.03
CA GLY A 218 -7.28 -26.02 -2.82
C GLY A 218 -6.66 -24.70 -2.35
N CYS A 219 -7.23 -24.02 -1.34
CA CYS A 219 -6.74 -22.71 -0.90
C CYS A 219 -5.63 -22.87 0.16
N PRO A 220 -4.38 -22.42 -0.10
CA PRO A 220 -3.31 -22.56 0.87
C PRO A 220 -3.37 -21.51 1.99
N GLY A 221 -2.67 -21.78 3.09
CA GLY A 221 -2.53 -20.85 4.21
C GLY A 221 -1.42 -19.82 4.01
N ARG A 222 -1.39 -18.77 4.84
CA ARG A 222 -0.29 -17.79 4.93
C ARG A 222 -0.01 -17.44 6.39
N ASP A 223 1.27 -17.42 6.75
CA ASP A 223 1.75 -16.80 7.97
C ASP A 223 2.13 -15.33 7.72
N SER A 224 1.82 -14.46 8.67
CA SER A 224 2.14 -13.04 8.59
C SER A 224 3.08 -12.60 9.71
N ALA A 225 4.13 -11.87 9.35
CA ALA A 225 4.85 -11.04 10.31
C ALA A 225 4.04 -9.77 10.58
N LEU A 226 3.74 -9.50 11.84
CA LEU A 226 3.08 -8.28 12.29
C LEU A 226 4.14 -7.33 12.88
N LEU A 227 4.17 -6.11 12.36
CA LEU A 227 4.98 -5.01 12.86
C LEU A 227 4.12 -3.77 13.08
N ALA A 228 4.55 -2.87 13.96
CA ALA A 228 3.85 -1.61 14.21
C ALA A 228 4.78 -0.48 14.64
N VAL A 229 4.25 0.75 14.54
CA VAL A 229 4.75 1.96 15.19
C VAL A 229 3.63 2.65 15.94
N TYR A 230 4.00 3.54 16.86
CA TYR A 230 3.10 4.21 17.77
C TYR A 230 3.29 5.73 17.75
N TRP A 231 2.27 6.48 18.17
CA TRP A 231 2.30 7.94 18.19
C TRP A 231 3.36 8.51 19.15
N ASP A 232 3.62 7.84 20.25
CA ASP A 232 4.63 8.24 21.23
C ASP A 232 6.04 8.03 20.68
N ASP A 233 6.31 6.92 19.98
CA ASP A 233 7.56 6.78 19.21
C ASP A 233 7.69 7.88 18.15
N TRP A 234 6.58 8.17 17.44
CA TRP A 234 6.50 9.21 16.40
C TRP A 234 6.95 10.57 16.92
N GLU A 235 6.42 11.00 18.07
CA GLU A 235 6.78 12.27 18.71
C GLU A 235 8.17 12.24 19.37
N ASN A 236 8.71 11.06 19.69
CA ASN A 236 10.02 10.88 20.32
C ASN A 236 11.13 10.51 19.32
N GLY A 237 11.14 11.15 18.14
CA GLY A 237 12.26 11.08 17.21
C GLY A 237 12.08 10.13 16.01
N LEU A 238 11.00 9.34 15.97
CA LEU A 238 10.75 8.46 14.83
C LEU A 238 10.35 9.26 13.59
N GLN A 239 9.62 10.38 13.73
CA GLN A 239 9.29 11.26 12.60
C GLN A 239 10.57 11.70 11.85
N GLU A 240 11.57 12.21 12.57
CA GLU A 240 12.84 12.67 11.99
C GLU A 240 13.63 11.52 11.36
N LYS A 241 13.58 10.33 11.96
CA LYS A 241 14.19 9.12 11.38
C LYS A 241 13.51 8.76 10.05
N VAL A 242 12.18 8.84 9.97
CA VAL A 242 11.42 8.59 8.74
C VAL A 242 11.80 9.62 7.67
N ASP A 243 11.88 10.90 8.03
CA ASP A 243 12.33 11.98 7.12
C ASP A 243 13.73 11.69 6.55
N GLN A 244 14.67 11.25 7.40
CA GLN A 244 16.01 10.85 6.96
C GLN A 244 16.00 9.66 6.00
N VAL A 245 15.11 8.69 6.21
CA VAL A 245 14.96 7.54 5.30
C VAL A 245 14.38 7.98 3.96
N MET A 246 13.38 8.87 3.95
CA MET A 246 12.77 9.42 2.73
C MET A 246 13.77 10.24 1.90
N ALA A 247 14.68 10.97 2.56
CA ALA A 247 15.69 11.80 1.92
C ALA A 247 16.79 11.00 1.20
N ARG A 248 16.98 9.71 1.51
CA ARG A 248 18.04 8.87 0.90
C ARG A 248 17.92 8.82 -0.62
N THR A 249 19.05 8.93 -1.31
CA THR A 249 19.13 8.91 -2.78
C THR A 249 19.30 7.51 -3.36
N LYS A 250 19.51 6.48 -2.51
CA LYS A 250 19.60 5.06 -2.87
C LYS A 250 18.99 4.19 -1.78
#